data_AF-A0A935BQ55-F1
#
_entry.id   AF-A0A935BQ55-F1
#
_cell.length_a   1.000
_cell.length_b   1.000
_cell.length_c   1.000
_cell.angle_alpha   90.00
_cell.angle_beta   90.00
_cell.angle_gamma   90.00
#
_symmetry.space_group_name_H-M   'P 1'
#
loop_
_entity.id
_entity.type
_entity.pdbx_description
1 polymer ?
#
loop_
_entity_poly.entity_id
_entity_poly.type
_entity_poly.pdbx_seq_one_letter_code
_entity_poly.pdbx_strand_id
1 'polypeptide(L)'
;MKRVTPQPILPRDMGENWRLEVLRLLREYSDAINQAADHRLSEFVSITGAYTSGENDHVILVAPSGTCTITIPAASVMRNKRIVVKRTNNTTHVVTIQSTSGNIDDAASVTLTTAYQPREFFSDGADWHLI
;
A
#
# COMPACT_ATOMS: atom_id res chain seq x y z
N MET A 1 -1.68 19.54 1.57
CA MET A 1 -2.68 19.77 2.65
C MET A 1 -2.05 20.67 3.70
N LYS A 2 -2.83 21.41 4.50
CA LYS A 2 -2.28 22.14 5.66
C LYS A 2 -2.25 21.21 6.87
N ARG A 3 -1.18 21.28 7.68
CA ARG A 3 -1.06 20.52 8.92
C ARG A 3 -2.11 20.95 9.94
N VAL A 4 -2.52 20.02 10.78
CA VAL A 4 -3.50 20.21 11.86
C VAL A 4 -2.86 19.84 13.19
N THR A 5 -3.38 20.39 14.30
CA THR A 5 -2.84 20.13 15.63
C THR A 5 -3.03 18.65 16.00
N PRO A 6 -1.97 17.92 16.36
CA PRO A 6 -2.08 16.50 16.71
C PRO A 6 -2.89 16.28 17.99
N GLN A 7 -2.98 17.27 18.88
CA GLN A 7 -3.71 17.18 20.14
C GLN A 7 -4.82 18.24 20.21
N PRO A 8 -6.01 17.93 19.69
CA PRO A 8 -7.16 18.81 19.84
C PRO A 8 -7.58 18.89 21.31
N ILE A 9 -7.92 20.09 21.75
CA ILE A 9 -8.36 20.35 23.12
C ILE A 9 -9.88 20.11 23.18
N LEU A 10 -10.31 19.13 23.97
CA LEU A 10 -11.73 18.88 24.20
C LEU A 10 -12.25 19.56 25.47
N PRO A 11 -13.52 19.99 25.47
CA PRO A 11 -14.20 20.51 26.66
C PRO A 11 -14.10 19.53 27.85
N ARG A 12 -13.88 20.08 29.05
CA ARG A 12 -13.61 19.29 30.26
C ARG A 12 -14.88 18.80 30.96
N ASP A 13 -16.02 19.35 30.59
CA ASP A 13 -17.38 19.03 31.04
C ASP A 13 -17.95 17.76 30.40
N MET A 14 -17.28 17.22 29.36
CA MET A 14 -17.58 15.90 28.81
C MET A 14 -17.17 14.80 29.81
N GLY A 15 -18.01 13.76 29.94
CA GLY A 15 -17.66 12.58 30.74
C GLY A 15 -16.31 11.99 30.32
N GLU A 16 -15.45 11.62 31.28
CA GLU A 16 -14.03 11.31 31.04
C GLU A 16 -13.83 10.20 30.00
N ASN A 17 -14.59 9.11 30.08
CA ASN A 17 -14.50 8.00 29.13
C ASN A 17 -14.84 8.43 27.70
N TRP A 18 -15.93 9.18 27.53
CA TRP A 18 -16.33 9.73 26.23
C TRP A 18 -15.27 10.69 25.69
N ARG A 19 -14.74 11.56 26.54
CA ARG A 19 -13.69 12.50 26.17
C ARG A 19 -12.44 11.77 25.68
N LEU A 20 -12.04 10.68 26.32
CA LEU A 20 -10.87 9.88 25.91
C LEU A 20 -11.08 9.19 24.56
N GLU A 21 -12.27 8.62 24.32
CA GLU A 21 -12.58 7.98 23.03
C GLU A 21 -12.61 9.00 21.89
N VAL A 22 -13.23 10.16 22.09
CA VAL A 22 -13.22 11.23 21.09
C VAL A 22 -11.80 11.78 20.86
N LEU A 23 -11.00 11.92 21.92
CA LEU A 23 -9.59 12.34 21.79
C LEU A 23 -8.77 11.35 20.97
N ARG A 24 -8.97 10.04 21.17
CA ARG A 24 -8.27 9.01 20.39
C ARG A 24 -8.63 9.12 18.91
N LEU A 25 -9.92 9.22 18.61
CA LEU A 25 -10.42 9.32 17.24
C LEU A 25 -9.88 10.58 16.54
N LEU A 26 -9.95 11.75 17.18
CA LEU A 26 -9.48 12.99 16.58
C LEU A 26 -7.96 13.01 16.37
N ARG A 27 -7.19 12.35 17.25
CA ARG A 27 -5.74 12.18 17.06
C ARG A 27 -5.44 11.34 15.82
N GLU A 28 -6.13 10.23 15.66
CA GLU A 28 -5.98 9.35 14.49
C GLU A 28 -6.24 10.11 13.18
N TYR A 29 -7.31 10.90 13.12
CA TYR A 29 -7.58 11.76 11.97
C TYR A 29 -6.53 12.85 11.78
N SER A 30 -6.08 13.51 12.85
CA SER A 30 -5.02 14.53 12.76
C SER A 30 -3.72 13.93 12.22
N ASP A 31 -3.36 12.73 12.65
CA ASP A 31 -2.16 12.03 12.20
C ASP A 31 -2.27 11.64 10.73
N ALA A 32 -3.41 11.12 10.28
CA ALA A 32 -3.64 10.82 8.87
C ALA A 32 -3.57 12.07 7.97
N ILE A 33 -4.17 13.19 8.38
CA ILE A 33 -4.13 14.47 7.64
C ILE A 33 -2.70 15.02 7.60
N ASN A 34 -1.96 14.91 8.70
CA ASN A 34 -0.58 15.38 8.78
C ASN A 34 0.36 14.52 7.92
N GLN A 35 0.21 13.20 7.92
CA GLN A 35 0.98 12.31 7.04
C GLN A 35 0.70 12.61 5.56
N ALA A 36 -0.57 12.88 5.21
CA ALA A 36 -0.96 13.34 3.88
C ALA A 36 -0.36 14.71 3.51
N ALA A 37 -0.28 15.64 4.47
CA ALA A 37 0.36 16.94 4.28
C ALA A 37 1.88 16.83 4.06
N ASP A 38 2.52 15.84 4.68
CA ASP A 38 3.94 15.56 4.56
C ASP A 38 4.29 14.68 3.33
N HIS A 39 3.34 14.53 2.39
CA HIS A 39 3.48 13.71 1.18
C HIS A 39 3.81 12.24 1.43
N ARG A 40 3.62 11.75 2.66
CA ARG A 40 3.72 10.33 3.03
C ARG A 40 2.42 9.60 2.69
N LEU A 41 1.88 9.87 1.50
CA LEU A 41 0.60 9.35 1.02
C LEU A 41 0.70 7.89 0.54
N SER A 42 1.92 7.39 0.34
CA SER A 42 2.20 6.03 -0.10
C SER A 42 3.09 5.36 0.92
N GLU A 43 2.49 4.65 1.87
CA GLU A 43 3.24 3.75 2.74
C GLU A 43 3.89 2.64 1.90
N PHE A 44 5.04 2.17 2.39
CA PHE A 44 5.74 1.04 1.78
C PHE A 44 5.79 -0.13 2.75
N VAL A 45 5.80 -1.33 2.18
CA VAL A 45 6.07 -2.57 2.92
C VAL A 45 7.33 -3.22 2.37
N SER A 46 8.17 -3.71 3.28
CA SER A 46 9.39 -4.46 2.93
C SER A 46 9.21 -5.94 3.25
N ILE A 47 9.46 -6.79 2.27
CA ILE A 47 9.26 -8.24 2.35
C ILE A 47 10.45 -9.02 1.79
N THR A 48 10.57 -10.29 2.17
CA THR A 48 11.62 -11.21 1.69
C THR A 48 11.08 -12.50 1.06
N GLY A 49 9.77 -12.74 1.16
CA GLY A 49 9.10 -13.96 0.71
C GLY A 49 7.76 -13.69 0.04
N ALA A 50 6.87 -14.69 0.03
CA ALA A 50 5.52 -14.54 -0.51
C ALA A 50 4.70 -13.56 0.32
N TYR A 51 3.78 -12.83 -0.32
CA TYR A 51 3.01 -11.77 0.33
C TYR A 51 1.68 -11.53 -0.39
N THR A 52 0.64 -11.22 0.40
CA THR A 52 -0.65 -10.75 -0.12
C THR A 52 -0.83 -9.32 0.33
N SER A 53 -0.92 -8.42 -0.65
CA SER A 53 -1.07 -6.98 -0.42
C SER A 53 -2.50 -6.65 0.03
N GLY A 54 -2.60 -5.68 0.93
CA GLY A 54 -3.85 -5.02 1.29
C GLY A 54 -4.12 -3.79 0.43
N GLU A 55 -5.34 -3.25 0.53
CA GLU A 55 -5.80 -2.13 -0.32
C GLU A 55 -5.05 -0.80 -0.10
N ASN A 56 -4.30 -0.69 0.99
CA ASN A 56 -3.54 0.50 1.36
C ASN A 56 -2.05 0.39 1.02
N ASP A 57 -1.59 -0.76 0.51
CA ASP A 57 -0.19 -0.91 0.10
C ASP A 57 0.00 -0.28 -1.27
N HIS A 58 0.81 0.77 -1.32
CA HIS A 58 1.12 1.47 -2.57
C HIS A 58 2.49 1.10 -3.11
N VAL A 59 3.43 0.76 -2.23
CA VAL A 59 4.81 0.40 -2.60
C VAL A 59 5.22 -0.88 -1.87
N ILE A 60 5.59 -1.90 -2.65
CA ILE A 60 6.06 -3.18 -2.14
C ILE A 60 7.52 -3.35 -2.53
N LEU A 61 8.39 -3.34 -1.55
CA LEU A 61 9.83 -3.55 -1.70
C LEU A 61 10.16 -5.00 -1.37
N VAL A 62 10.65 -5.73 -2.37
CA VAL A 62 10.93 -7.17 -2.22
C VAL A 62 12.42 -7.46 -2.33
N ALA A 63 12.99 -8.01 -1.25
CA ALA A 63 14.34 -8.57 -1.21
C ALA A 63 14.23 -10.12 -1.19
N PRO A 64 13.93 -10.76 -2.33
CA PRO A 64 13.61 -12.19 -2.35
C PRO A 64 14.80 -13.02 -1.83
N SER A 65 14.52 -13.88 -0.85
CA SER A 65 15.42 -14.94 -0.36
C SER A 65 15.20 -16.30 -1.04
N GLY A 66 14.15 -16.39 -1.87
CA GLY A 66 13.78 -17.53 -2.70
C GLY A 66 12.78 -17.07 -3.76
N THR A 67 12.43 -17.95 -4.70
CA THR A 67 11.33 -17.67 -5.64
C THR A 67 10.04 -17.48 -4.85
N CYS A 68 9.33 -16.38 -5.08
CA CYS A 68 8.12 -16.06 -4.33
C CYS A 68 7.04 -15.43 -5.20
N THR A 69 5.81 -15.49 -4.71
CA THR A 69 4.65 -14.89 -5.34
C THR A 69 4.12 -13.75 -4.47
N ILE A 70 3.90 -12.60 -5.10
CA ILE A 70 3.21 -11.45 -4.52
C ILE A 70 1.82 -11.40 -5.15
N THR A 71 0.79 -11.42 -4.31
CA THR A 71 -0.60 -11.33 -4.75
C THR A 71 -1.12 -9.92 -4.47
N ILE A 72 -1.44 -9.17 -5.53
CA ILE A 72 -2.11 -7.86 -5.42
C ILE A 72 -3.64 -8.06 -5.36
N PRO A 73 -4.40 -7.11 -4.77
CA PRO A 73 -5.85 -7.23 -4.67
C PRO A 73 -6.54 -7.30 -6.04
N ALA A 74 -7.83 -7.62 -6.03
CA ALA A 74 -8.66 -7.58 -7.22
C ALA A 74 -8.64 -6.19 -7.87
N ALA A 75 -8.58 -6.12 -9.20
CA ALA A 75 -8.65 -4.84 -9.92
C ALA A 75 -9.92 -4.06 -9.54
N SER A 76 -11.05 -4.76 -9.38
CA SER A 76 -12.36 -4.18 -9.04
C SER A 76 -12.40 -3.41 -7.72
N VAL A 77 -11.68 -3.86 -6.69
CA VAL A 77 -11.59 -3.15 -5.39
C VAL A 77 -10.52 -2.05 -5.39
N MET A 78 -9.62 -2.08 -6.37
CA MET A 78 -8.50 -1.14 -6.50
C MET A 78 -8.69 -0.11 -7.63
N ARG A 79 -9.92 0.15 -8.08
CA ARG A 79 -10.19 1.11 -9.17
C ARG A 79 -9.49 2.45 -8.94
N ASN A 80 -8.79 2.95 -9.96
CA ASN A 80 -7.97 4.17 -9.94
C ASN A 80 -6.80 4.17 -8.95
N LYS A 81 -6.40 3.01 -8.42
CA LYS A 81 -5.21 2.90 -7.57
C LYS A 81 -4.00 2.44 -8.38
N ARG A 82 -2.83 2.86 -7.88
CA ARG A 82 -1.51 2.50 -8.37
C ARG A 82 -0.76 1.71 -7.31
N ILE A 83 -0.11 0.64 -7.74
CA ILE A 83 0.79 -0.19 -6.91
C ILE A 83 2.13 -0.27 -7.62
N VAL A 84 3.22 -0.14 -6.87
CA VAL A 84 4.59 -0.38 -7.35
C VAL A 84 5.16 -1.56 -6.62
N VAL A 85 5.68 -2.54 -7.37
CA VAL A 85 6.46 -3.65 -6.81
C VAL A 85 7.87 -3.55 -7.33
N LYS A 86 8.86 -3.51 -6.45
CA LYS A 86 10.26 -3.34 -6.83
C LYS A 86 11.17 -4.29 -6.09
N ARG A 87 12.07 -4.92 -6.84
CA ARG A 87 13.18 -5.68 -6.25
C ARG A 87 14.19 -4.76 -5.57
N THR A 88 14.72 -5.18 -4.44
CA THR A 88 15.70 -4.39 -3.66
C THR A 88 17.02 -5.09 -3.42
N ASN A 89 17.25 -6.26 -4.04
CA ASN A 89 18.51 -6.97 -4.01
C ASN A 89 18.91 -7.49 -5.41
N ASN A 90 20.09 -8.10 -5.49
CA ASN A 90 20.71 -8.61 -6.71
C ASN A 90 20.68 -10.14 -6.83
N THR A 91 19.76 -10.82 -6.14
CA THR A 91 19.63 -12.29 -6.23
C THR A 91 19.13 -12.71 -7.61
N THR A 92 19.09 -14.02 -7.90
CA THR A 92 18.55 -14.57 -9.16
C THR A 92 17.14 -15.12 -9.01
N HIS A 93 16.52 -14.97 -7.83
CA HIS A 93 15.18 -15.47 -7.57
C HIS A 93 14.13 -14.72 -8.39
N VAL A 94 13.21 -15.48 -8.96
CA VAL A 94 12.07 -14.94 -9.71
C VAL A 94 11.00 -14.50 -8.73
N VAL A 95 10.50 -13.28 -8.90
CA VAL A 95 9.31 -12.81 -8.18
C VAL A 95 8.15 -12.81 -9.16
N THR A 96 7.10 -13.57 -8.86
CA THR A 96 5.87 -13.58 -9.64
C THR A 96 4.86 -12.65 -8.98
N ILE A 97 4.28 -11.74 -9.75
CA ILE A 97 3.23 -10.82 -9.29
C ILE A 97 1.95 -11.22 -10.00
N GLN A 98 0.92 -11.54 -9.22
CA GLN A 98 -0.39 -11.94 -9.73
C GLN A 98 -1.48 -11.12 -9.05
N SER A 99 -2.62 -10.95 -9.70
CA SER A 99 -3.80 -10.38 -9.04
C SER A 99 -4.70 -11.48 -8.50
N THR A 100 -5.45 -11.16 -7.44
CA THR A 100 -6.54 -12.02 -6.94
C THR A 100 -7.66 -12.17 -7.99
N SER A 101 -7.93 -11.11 -8.78
CA SER A 101 -8.83 -11.15 -9.94
C SER A 101 -8.61 -9.94 -10.85
N GLY A 102 -8.87 -10.11 -12.15
CA GLY A 102 -8.48 -9.15 -13.18
C GLY A 102 -7.10 -9.49 -13.71
N ASN A 103 -6.92 -9.40 -15.02
CA ASN A 103 -5.65 -9.68 -15.68
C ASN A 103 -4.71 -8.48 -15.53
N ILE A 104 -3.43 -8.70 -15.80
CA ILE A 104 -2.36 -7.71 -15.90
C ILE A 104 -1.95 -7.70 -17.37
N ASP A 105 -2.38 -6.69 -18.14
CA ASP A 105 -2.20 -6.63 -19.60
C ASP A 105 -2.53 -7.98 -20.29
N ASP A 106 -3.76 -8.47 -20.11
CA ASP A 106 -4.26 -9.77 -20.60
C ASP A 106 -3.55 -11.04 -20.05
N ALA A 107 -2.58 -10.89 -19.15
CA ALA A 107 -1.90 -12.01 -18.49
C ALA A 107 -2.35 -12.19 -17.02
N ALA A 108 -2.41 -13.43 -16.53
CA ALA A 108 -2.75 -13.69 -15.12
C ALA A 108 -1.66 -13.25 -14.13
N SER A 109 -0.41 -13.11 -14.59
CA SER A 109 0.72 -12.68 -13.77
C SER A 109 1.84 -12.08 -14.62
N VAL A 110 2.72 -11.31 -13.96
CA VAL A 110 3.98 -10.81 -14.51
C VAL A 110 5.13 -11.22 -13.60
N THR A 111 6.35 -11.30 -14.13
CA THR A 111 7.53 -11.65 -13.33
C THR A 111 8.55 -10.53 -13.27
N LEU A 112 9.30 -10.49 -12.16
CA LEU A 112 10.52 -9.71 -12.00
C LEU A 112 11.69 -10.69 -11.95
N THR A 113 12.59 -10.61 -12.93
CA THR A 113 13.75 -11.50 -13.06
C THR A 113 15.06 -10.74 -12.97
N THR A 114 15.06 -9.43 -13.23
CA THR A 114 16.25 -8.57 -13.18
C THR A 114 16.42 -7.93 -11.80
N ALA A 115 17.66 -7.81 -11.34
CA ALA A 115 17.98 -7.09 -10.11
C ALA A 115 17.45 -5.65 -10.15
N TYR A 116 16.89 -5.20 -9.02
CA TYR A 116 16.34 -3.85 -8.86
C TYR A 116 15.20 -3.44 -9.82
N GLN A 117 14.63 -4.39 -10.56
CA GLN A 117 13.53 -4.16 -11.50
C GLN A 117 12.27 -3.68 -10.76
N PRO A 118 11.69 -2.55 -11.14
CA PRO A 118 10.34 -2.16 -10.75
C PRO A 118 9.31 -2.62 -11.79
N ARG A 119 8.08 -2.85 -11.33
CA ARG A 119 6.87 -2.85 -12.15
C ARG A 119 5.83 -2.01 -11.46
N GLU A 120 5.09 -1.28 -12.26
CA GLU A 120 4.05 -0.39 -11.82
C GLU A 120 2.75 -0.79 -12.46
N PHE A 121 1.70 -0.83 -11.64
CA PHE A 121 0.40 -1.36 -11.99
C PHE A 121 -0.64 -0.28 -11.70
N PHE A 122 -1.52 -0.03 -12.67
CA PHE A 122 -2.67 0.85 -12.50
C PHE A 122 -3.95 0.07 -12.77
N SER A 123 -4.91 0.13 -11.85
CA SER A 123 -6.21 -0.54 -12.03
C SER A 123 -7.24 0.40 -12.65
N ASP A 124 -7.89 -0.06 -13.72
CA ASP A 124 -9.06 0.61 -14.31
C ASP A 124 -10.40 0.13 -13.71
N GLY A 125 -10.35 -0.79 -12.74
CA GLY A 125 -11.50 -1.41 -12.09
C GLY A 125 -12.01 -2.71 -12.73
N ALA A 126 -11.46 -3.13 -13.86
CA ALA A 126 -11.69 -4.45 -14.46
C ALA A 126 -10.38 -5.26 -14.48
N ASP A 127 -9.31 -4.63 -14.96
CA ASP A 127 -7.99 -5.21 -15.12
C ASP A 127 -6.89 -4.25 -14.61
N TRP A 128 -5.68 -4.76 -14.56
CA TRP A 128 -4.46 -4.04 -14.23
C TRP A 128 -3.66 -3.75 -15.49
N HIS A 129 -3.12 -2.55 -15.59
CA HIS A 129 -2.30 -2.09 -16.70
C HIS A 129 -0.87 -1.80 -16.23
N LEU A 130 0.14 -2.28 -16.96
CA LEU A 130 1.52 -1.88 -16.71
C LEU A 130 1.78 -0.49 -17.31
N ILE A 131 2.39 0.40 -16.54
CA ILE A 131 2.69 1.80 -16.94
C ILE A 131 4.15 2.17 -16.79
#